data_AF-A0A379TTR1-F1
#
_entry.id   AF-A0A379TTR1-F1
#
_cell.length_a   1.000
_cell.length_b   1.000
_cell.length_c   1.000
_cell.angle_alpha   90.00
_cell.angle_beta   90.00
_cell.angle_gamma   90.00
#
_symmetry.space_group_name_H-M   'P 1'
#
loop_
_entity.id
_entity.type
_entity.pdbx_description
1 polymer ?
#
loop_
_entity_poly.entity_id
_entity_poly.type
_entity_poly.pdbx_seq_one_letter_code
_entity_poly.pdbx_strand_id
1 'polypeptide(L)'
;MINDTTLIDAVTRLRQGDRATLAQAMTLIESSHPRHQELSARLLDAIMPFTGNALRLGITGTPGAGKSTFLEAFGMLLIRQNLRVAVIAVDPSSR
;
A
#
# COMPACT_ATOMS: atom_id res chain seq x y z
N MET A 1 -8.13 -15.51 -3.35
CA MET A 1 -8.78 -14.20 -3.50
C MET A 1 -9.44 -13.88 -2.18
N ILE A 2 -9.24 -12.66 -1.68
CA ILE A 2 -9.86 -12.19 -0.43
C ILE A 2 -11.38 -12.18 -0.62
N ASN A 3 -12.09 -12.76 0.33
CA ASN A 3 -13.54 -12.85 0.39
C ASN A 3 -14.00 -12.89 1.86
N ASP A 4 -15.31 -12.98 2.09
CA ASP A 4 -15.90 -12.96 3.42
C ASP A 4 -15.33 -14.01 4.39
N THR A 5 -15.06 -15.22 3.90
CA THR A 5 -14.57 -16.33 4.73
C THR A 5 -13.07 -16.28 4.98
N THR A 6 -12.32 -15.63 4.08
CA THR A 6 -10.85 -15.53 4.13
C THR A 6 -10.36 -14.21 4.71
N LEU A 7 -11.26 -13.29 5.10
CA LEU A 7 -10.89 -11.95 5.55
C LEU A 7 -9.90 -11.95 6.73
N ILE A 8 -10.11 -12.81 7.73
CA ILE A 8 -9.26 -12.92 8.92
C ILE A 8 -7.85 -13.44 8.56
N ASP A 9 -7.79 -14.44 7.66
CA ASP A 9 -6.52 -14.95 7.15
C ASP A 9 -5.78 -13.87 6.35
N ALA A 10 -6.51 -13.13 5.50
CA ALA A 10 -5.96 -12.02 4.74
C ALA A 10 -5.34 -10.96 5.65
N VAL A 11 -6.03 -10.55 6.73
CA VAL A 11 -5.49 -9.60 7.73
C VAL A 11 -4.22 -10.16 8.38
N THR A 12 -4.19 -11.44 8.72
CA THR A 12 -3.01 -12.08 9.32
C THR A 12 -1.81 -12.05 8.35
N ARG A 13 -2.03 -12.43 7.09
CA ARG A 13 -0.99 -12.46 6.05
C ARG A 13 -0.49 -11.05 5.70
N LEU A 14 -1.37 -10.05 5.66
CA LEU A 14 -0.99 -8.64 5.48
C LEU A 14 -0.05 -8.17 6.59
N ARG A 15 -0.36 -8.48 7.85
CA ARG A 15 0.48 -8.12 9.00
C ARG A 15 1.85 -8.81 8.98
N GLN A 16 1.92 -10.01 8.41
CA GLN A 16 3.18 -10.73 8.20
C GLN A 16 4.00 -10.19 7.01
N GLY A 17 3.46 -9.25 6.23
CA GLY A 17 4.14 -8.67 5.07
C GLY A 17 4.07 -9.54 3.82
N ASP A 18 3.06 -10.41 3.70
CA ASP A 18 2.82 -11.20 2.48
C ASP A 18 2.51 -10.27 1.30
N ARG A 19 3.45 -10.17 0.36
CA ARG A 19 3.38 -9.27 -0.80
C ARG A 19 2.25 -9.65 -1.76
N ALA A 20 1.90 -10.94 -1.86
CA ALA A 20 0.85 -11.40 -2.76
C ALA A 20 -0.54 -11.02 -2.20
N THR A 21 -0.75 -11.20 -0.89
CA THR A 21 -1.97 -10.74 -0.21
C THR A 21 -2.07 -9.22 -0.24
N LEU A 22 -0.96 -8.49 -0.09
CA LEU A 22 -0.95 -7.03 -0.23
C LEU A 22 -1.42 -6.59 -1.61
N ALA A 23 -0.91 -7.19 -2.68
CA ALA A 23 -1.36 -6.90 -4.04
C ALA A 23 -2.86 -7.21 -4.23
N GLN A 24 -3.33 -8.36 -3.72
CA GLN A 24 -4.76 -8.70 -3.77
C GLN A 24 -5.64 -7.70 -3.01
N ALA A 25 -5.18 -7.22 -1.85
CA ALA A 25 -5.89 -6.21 -1.07
C ALA A 25 -5.96 -4.87 -1.81
N MET A 26 -4.86 -4.43 -2.44
CA MET A 26 -4.84 -3.22 -3.26
C MET A 26 -5.83 -3.33 -4.43
N THR A 27 -5.79 -4.44 -5.18
CA THR A 27 -6.73 -4.69 -6.27
C THR A 27 -8.19 -4.74 -5.80
N LEU A 28 -8.46 -5.29 -4.62
CA LEU A 28 -9.80 -5.32 -4.04
C LEU A 28 -10.29 -3.90 -3.74
N ILE A 29 -9.44 -3.06 -3.12
CA ILE A 29 -9.73 -1.67 -2.74
C ILE A 29 -9.96 -0.79 -3.97
N GLU A 30 -9.22 -1.02 -5.07
CA GLU A 30 -9.35 -0.28 -6.32
C GLU A 30 -10.58 -0.70 -7.15
N SER A 31 -11.27 -1.79 -6.78
CA SER A 31 -12.38 -2.30 -7.56
C SER A 31 -13.65 -1.45 -7.43
N SER A 32 -14.29 -1.15 -8.56
CA SER A 32 -15.58 -0.45 -8.62
C SER A 32 -16.81 -1.37 -8.42
N HIS A 33 -16.61 -2.69 -8.27
CA HIS A 33 -17.72 -3.63 -8.11
C HIS A 33 -18.37 -3.47 -6.72
N PRO A 34 -19.71 -3.30 -6.59
CA PRO A 34 -20.36 -3.01 -5.30
C PRO A 34 -20.03 -4.00 -4.18
N ARG A 35 -20.01 -5.31 -4.49
CA ARG A 35 -19.61 -6.35 -3.52
C ARG A 35 -18.16 -6.19 -3.02
N HIS A 36 -17.25 -5.71 -3.86
CA HIS A 36 -15.87 -5.48 -3.46
C HIS A 36 -15.74 -4.24 -2.57
N GLN A 37 -16.57 -3.22 -2.78
CA GLN A 37 -16.57 -2.02 -1.93
C GLN A 37 -16.95 -2.35 -0.48
N GLU A 38 -17.99 -3.15 -0.28
CA GLU A 38 -18.39 -3.60 1.07
C GLU A 38 -17.28 -4.42 1.75
N LEU A 39 -16.69 -5.37 1.02
CA LEU A 39 -15.58 -6.17 1.54
C LEU A 39 -14.33 -5.33 1.82
N SER A 40 -14.05 -4.30 1.00
CA SER A 40 -12.93 -3.38 1.18
C SER A 40 -13.07 -2.55 2.44
N ALA A 41 -14.27 -2.01 2.71
CA ALA A 41 -14.54 -1.26 3.93
C ALA A 41 -14.26 -2.12 5.18
N ARG A 42 -14.76 -3.37 5.18
CA ARG A 42 -14.49 -4.32 6.27
C ARG A 42 -13.02 -4.68 6.42
N LEU A 43 -12.31 -4.84 5.31
CA LEU A 43 -10.87 -5.08 5.33
C LEU A 43 -10.11 -3.90 5.93
N LEU A 44 -10.43 -2.67 5.51
CA LEU A 44 -9.83 -1.44 6.03
C LEU A 44 -10.07 -1.31 7.54
N ASP A 45 -11.32 -1.46 8.00
CA ASP A 45 -11.65 -1.42 9.43
C ASP A 45 -10.87 -2.46 10.23
N ALA A 46 -10.75 -3.69 9.70
CA ALA A 46 -10.03 -4.77 10.36
C ALA A 46 -8.52 -4.52 10.47
N ILE A 47 -7.90 -3.78 9.54
CA ILE A 47 -6.47 -3.48 9.59
C ILE A 47 -6.14 -2.20 10.37
N MET A 48 -7.10 -1.30 10.58
CA MET A 48 -6.89 0.01 11.21
C MET A 48 -6.07 -0.04 12.51
N PRO A 49 -6.33 -0.97 13.46
CA PRO A 49 -5.55 -1.07 14.71
C PRO A 49 -4.05 -1.35 14.52
N PHE A 50 -3.63 -1.82 13.35
CA PHE A 50 -2.23 -2.17 13.03
C PHE A 50 -1.50 -1.11 12.22
N THR A 51 -2.16 0.03 11.93
CA THR A 51 -1.60 1.13 11.14
C THR A 51 -0.99 2.23 12.03
N GLY A 52 -0.40 3.27 11.43
CA GLY A 52 0.11 4.45 12.14
C GLY A 52 1.57 4.38 12.60
N ASN A 53 2.17 3.19 12.68
CA ASN A 53 3.56 2.98 13.11
C ASN A 53 4.59 3.09 11.96
N ALA A 54 4.29 3.86 10.91
CA ALA A 54 5.17 4.07 9.76
C ALA A 54 5.41 5.56 9.51
N LEU A 55 6.67 5.92 9.20
CA LEU A 55 7.02 7.26 8.76
C LEU A 55 6.44 7.50 7.35
N ARG A 56 5.63 8.55 7.20
CA ARG A 56 4.98 8.93 5.93
C ARG A 56 5.63 10.21 5.40
N LEU A 57 6.29 10.12 4.25
CA LEU A 57 6.99 11.25 3.62
C LEU A 57 6.34 11.59 2.28
N GLY A 58 6.01 12.86 2.08
CA GLY A 58 5.58 13.40 0.79
C GLY A 58 6.77 13.96 0.02
N ILE A 59 6.97 13.51 -1.22
CA ILE A 59 8.06 13.98 -2.08
C ILE A 59 7.43 14.54 -3.35
N THR A 60 7.75 15.79 -3.66
CA THR A 60 7.29 16.51 -4.85
C THR A 60 8.47 17.17 -5.57
N GLY A 61 8.23 17.68 -6.77
CA GLY A 61 9.25 18.35 -7.57
C GLY A 61 8.78 18.51 -9.01
N THR A 62 9.27 19.54 -9.68
CA THR A 62 8.92 19.87 -11.07
C THR A 62 9.30 18.74 -12.05
N PRO A 63 8.69 18.69 -13.25
CA PRO A 63 9.15 17.80 -14.32
C PRO A 63 10.66 17.99 -14.57
N GLY A 64 11.41 16.90 -14.71
CA GLY A 64 12.87 16.95 -14.90
C GLY A 64 13.71 17.17 -13.64
N ALA A 65 13.13 17.42 -12.46
CA ALA A 65 13.88 17.65 -11.21
C ALA A 65 14.65 16.44 -10.64
N GLY A 66 14.75 15.32 -11.37
CA GLY A 66 15.47 14.13 -10.90
C GLY A 66 14.77 13.32 -9.79
N LYS A 67 13.45 13.50 -9.59
CA LYS A 67 12.68 12.82 -8.54
C LYS A 67 12.86 11.30 -8.51
N SER A 68 12.80 10.63 -9.66
CA SER A 68 12.92 9.17 -9.72
C SER A 68 14.31 8.70 -9.30
N THR A 69 15.36 9.40 -9.75
CA THR A 69 16.75 9.14 -9.36
C THR A 69 16.94 9.34 -7.85
N PHE A 70 16.35 10.41 -7.30
CA PHE A 70 16.38 10.66 -5.87
C PHE A 70 15.65 9.56 -5.08
N LEU A 71 14.43 9.19 -5.48
CA LEU A 71 13.63 8.16 -4.81
C LEU A 71 14.32 6.79 -4.81
N GLU A 72 14.97 6.42 -5.92
CA GLU A 72 15.77 5.20 -6.02
C GLU A 72 16.94 5.22 -5.04
N ALA A 73 17.78 6.26 -5.09
CA ALA A 73 18.95 6.37 -4.22
C ALA A 73 18.55 6.43 -2.73
N PHE A 74 17.53 7.22 -2.39
CA PHE A 74 17.00 7.36 -1.04
C PHE A 74 16.38 6.06 -0.53
N GLY A 75 15.57 5.38 -1.35
CA GLY A 75 14.98 4.09 -1.02
C GLY A 75 16.05 3.03 -0.75
N MET A 76 17.07 2.95 -1.59
CA MET A 76 18.19 2.01 -1.40
C MET A 76 19.00 2.31 -0.13
N LEU A 77 19.18 3.59 0.21
CA LEU A 77 19.82 3.99 1.47
C LEU A 77 19.02 3.46 2.67
N LEU A 78 17.70 3.64 2.69
CA LEU A 78 16.84 3.18 3.79
C LEU A 78 16.83 1.64 3.88
N ILE A 79 16.78 0.94 2.74
CA ILE A 79 16.86 -0.53 2.71
C ILE A 79 18.19 -1.01 3.29
N ARG A 80 19.31 -0.34 2.99
CA ARG A 80 20.63 -0.66 3.57
C ARG A 80 20.68 -0.43 5.09
N GLN A 81 19.81 0.41 5.63
CA GLN A 81 19.61 0.59 7.07
C GLN A 81 18.63 -0.44 7.67
N ASN A 82 18.31 -1.50 6.92
CA ASN A 82 17.39 -2.57 7.32
C ASN A 82 15.94 -2.09 7.54
N LEU A 83 15.56 -0.98 6.90
CA LEU A 83 14.18 -0.48 6.90
C LEU A 83 13.39 -1.06 5.72
N ARG A 84 12.08 -1.19 5.92
CA ARG A 84 11.14 -1.56 4.85
C ARG A 84 10.55 -0.29 4.24
N VAL A 85 10.62 -0.18 2.92
CA VAL A 85 10.18 1.00 2.18
C VAL A 85 9.06 0.61 1.20
N ALA A 86 8.04 1.46 1.12
CA ALA A 86 7.01 1.41 0.09
C ALA A 86 6.91 2.79 -0.58
N VAL A 87 6.66 2.81 -1.89
CA VAL A 87 6.48 4.03 -2.68
C VAL A 87 5.08 3.98 -3.28
N ILE A 88 4.28 5.01 -3.01
CA ILE A 88 2.95 5.21 -3.63
C ILE A 88 3.09 6.41 -4.56
N ALA A 89 2.95 6.17 -5.86
CA ALA A 89 2.91 7.23 -6.85
C ALA A 89 1.48 7.77 -6.95
N VAL A 90 1.33 9.09 -6.85
CA VAL A 90 0.05 9.78 -7.06
C VAL A 90 0.17 10.57 -8.35
N ASP A 91 -0.62 10.20 -9.36
CA ASP A 91 -0.73 10.94 -10.60
C ASP A 91 -2.12 11.60 -10.69
N PRO A 92 -2.23 12.94 -10.60
CA PRO A 92 -3.51 13.63 -10.70
C PRO A 92 -4.10 13.61 -12.12
N SER A 93 -3.43 13.01 -13.11
CA SER A 93 -3.83 13.05 -14.52
C SER A 93 -5.06 12.22 -14.89
N SER A 94 -5.64 11.45 -13.98
CA SER A 94 -6.80 10.58 -14.26
C SER A 94 -8.09 11.11 -13.61
N ARG A 95 -9.05 11.52 -14.45
CA ARG A 95 -10.45 11.75 -14.09
C ARG A 95 -11.24 10.44 -14.12
#